data_AF-A0A507BZU9-F1
#
_entry.id   AF-A0A507BZU9-F1
#
_cell.length_a   1.000
_cell.length_b   1.000
_cell.length_c   1.000
_cell.angle_alpha   90.00
_cell.angle_beta   90.00
_cell.angle_gamma   90.00
#
_symmetry.space_group_name_H-M   'P 1'
#
loop_
_entity.id
_entity.type
_entity.pdbx_description
1 polymer ?
#
loop_
_entity_poly.entity_id
_entity_poly.type
_entity_poly.pdbx_seq_one_letter_code
_entity_poly.pdbx_strand_id
1 'polypeptide(L)'
;MITTRIFTAYESFSACSLLTGLFLSSLSIFKTKRTYNAPRDDPRVIRQRFMGVGLSCILSTIVLYVLFAYKGRKQTLSQLAWLMGLRIDHLLISTICPLILTASLFLGPLVVNGVEGRLPFQRNWTWRGHVQDFAKDLRTWRTYFVGPVVEEWVFRACMIPVMYAGGWSKSGIILITPLLFGAGKFIGCTEGHERPLLEPYKELLSYTTLFGWYTSFLFMRTGHLAGPTVSHVFCNIMGLPDFGAALRPSRYRNVYAASYLLGITGFTYLLFAFTTPSWYGGAYWT
;
A
#
# COMPACT_ATOMS: atom_id res chain seq x y z
N MET A 1 -1.20 -24.20 -8.04
CA MET A 1 -2.29 -23.29 -8.44
C MET A 1 -3.20 -23.10 -7.24
N ILE A 2 -3.56 -21.87 -6.88
CA ILE A 2 -4.39 -21.60 -5.70
C ILE A 2 -5.81 -22.11 -6.00
N THR A 3 -6.26 -23.11 -5.25
CA THR A 3 -7.61 -23.64 -5.42
C THR A 3 -8.61 -22.64 -4.84
N THR A 4 -9.58 -22.22 -5.66
CA THR A 4 -10.73 -21.46 -5.17
C THR A 4 -11.65 -22.35 -4.35
N ARG A 5 -12.45 -21.77 -3.44
CA ARG A 5 -13.46 -22.45 -2.60
C ARG A 5 -12.90 -23.43 -1.55
N ILE A 6 -11.76 -23.09 -0.95
CA ILE A 6 -11.24 -23.75 0.26
C ILE A 6 -12.01 -23.25 1.51
N PHE A 7 -12.39 -21.97 1.51
CA PHE A 7 -13.18 -21.33 2.55
C PHE A 7 -14.56 -20.95 2.00
N THR A 8 -15.53 -20.77 2.89
CA THR A 8 -16.76 -20.05 2.54
C THR A 8 -16.49 -18.55 2.42
N ALA A 9 -17.37 -17.81 1.74
CA ALA A 9 -17.30 -16.36 1.65
C ALA A 9 -17.35 -15.70 3.05
N TYR A 10 -18.15 -16.25 3.96
CA TYR A 10 -18.24 -15.79 5.34
C TYR A 10 -16.94 -16.02 6.11
N GLU A 11 -16.40 -17.25 6.10
CA GLU A 11 -15.13 -17.57 6.79
C GLU A 11 -13.98 -16.68 6.32
N SER A 12 -13.87 -16.47 5.01
CA SER A 12 -12.82 -15.63 4.43
C SER A 12 -12.97 -14.15 4.82
N PHE A 13 -14.21 -13.62 4.83
CA PHE A 13 -14.48 -12.26 5.29
C PHE A 13 -14.21 -12.07 6.79
N SER A 14 -14.63 -13.03 7.63
CA SER A 14 -14.37 -13.02 9.07
C SER A 14 -12.87 -13.08 9.36
N ALA A 15 -12.11 -13.92 8.66
CA ALA A 15 -10.66 -13.99 8.77
C ALA A 15 -9.99 -12.66 8.38
N CYS A 16 -10.42 -12.03 7.28
CA CYS A 16 -9.90 -10.73 6.86
C CYS A 16 -10.23 -9.61 7.85
N SER A 17 -11.40 -9.66 8.48
CA SER A 17 -11.81 -8.74 9.54
C SER A 17 -10.95 -8.92 10.80
N LEU A 18 -10.64 -10.17 11.18
CA LEU A 18 -9.73 -10.49 12.26
C LEU A 18 -8.31 -9.95 11.99
N LEU A 19 -7.76 -10.20 10.80
CA LEU A 19 -6.44 -9.68 10.39
C LEU A 19 -6.39 -8.16 10.45
N THR A 20 -7.46 -7.49 10.00
CA THR A 20 -7.61 -6.04 10.08
C THR A 20 -7.60 -5.57 11.53
N GLY A 21 -8.39 -6.20 12.41
CA GLY A 21 -8.41 -5.91 13.84
C GLY A 21 -7.03 -6.07 14.49
N LEU A 22 -6.35 -7.20 14.24
CA LEU A 22 -4.98 -7.46 14.73
C LEU A 22 -3.99 -6.38 14.30
N PHE A 23 -4.08 -5.90 13.06
CA PHE A 23 -3.24 -4.82 12.56
C PHE A 23 -3.53 -3.49 13.25
N LEU A 24 -4.79 -3.09 13.35
CA LEU A 24 -5.17 -1.81 13.96
C LEU A 24 -4.89 -1.78 15.45
N SER A 25 -5.19 -2.86 16.17
CA SER A 25 -4.88 -2.99 17.59
C SER A 25 -3.37 -2.87 17.83
N SER A 26 -2.54 -3.41 16.94
CA SER A 26 -1.07 -3.30 17.07
C SER A 26 -0.53 -1.88 17.08
N LEU A 27 -1.26 -0.92 16.49
CA LEU A 27 -0.92 0.50 16.50
C LEU A 27 -1.15 1.16 17.87
N SER A 28 -1.92 0.51 18.75
CA SER A 28 -2.34 1.02 20.06
C SER A 28 -1.83 0.21 21.26
N ILE A 29 -1.52 -1.08 21.09
CA ILE A 29 -1.21 -2.03 22.18
C ILE A 29 0.02 -1.62 23.03
N PHE A 30 1.04 -0.98 22.43
CA PHE A 30 2.29 -0.67 23.13
C PHE A 30 2.34 0.72 23.77
N LYS A 31 1.21 1.43 23.90
CA LYS A 31 1.17 2.70 24.65
C LYS A 31 1.41 2.43 26.14
N THR A 32 2.62 2.70 26.62
CA THR A 32 2.94 2.64 28.06
C THR A 32 2.48 3.91 28.77
N LYS A 33 2.34 3.89 30.10
CA LYS A 33 1.98 5.09 30.90
C LYS A 33 2.86 6.32 30.57
N ARG A 34 4.12 6.11 30.16
CA ARG A 34 5.06 7.16 29.75
C ARG A 34 4.86 7.70 28.33
N THR A 35 4.22 6.94 27.45
CA THR A 35 3.97 7.34 26.04
C THR A 35 2.49 7.60 25.75
N TYR A 36 1.62 7.44 26.77
CA TYR A 36 0.17 7.63 26.65
C TYR A 36 -0.21 9.05 26.21
N ASN A 37 0.43 10.07 26.78
CA ASN A 37 0.24 11.49 26.42
C ASN A 37 1.31 12.03 25.47
N ALA A 38 2.23 11.18 24.99
CA ALA A 38 3.29 11.63 24.11
C ALA A 38 2.73 11.92 22.70
N PRO A 39 3.22 12.96 22.00
CA PRO A 39 2.83 13.23 20.62
C PRO A 39 3.05 12.01 19.74
N ARG A 40 2.20 11.83 18.73
CA ARG A 40 2.26 10.72 17.76
C ARG A 40 3.65 10.54 17.13
N ASP A 41 4.38 11.62 16.98
CA ASP A 41 5.69 11.65 16.33
C ASP A 41 6.87 11.59 17.31
N ASP A 42 6.63 11.31 18.59
CA ASP A 42 7.71 11.00 19.54
C ASP A 42 8.46 9.73 19.07
N PRO A 43 9.81 9.77 18.96
CA PRO A 43 10.63 8.63 18.55
C PRO A 43 10.36 7.33 19.33
N ARG A 44 10.00 7.43 20.62
CA ARG A 44 9.67 6.28 21.47
C ARG A 44 8.35 5.65 21.06
N VAL A 45 7.34 6.48 20.76
CA VAL A 45 6.05 6.04 20.22
C VAL A 45 6.23 5.37 18.87
N ILE A 46 7.08 5.93 17.99
CA ILE A 46 7.35 5.35 16.67
C ILE A 46 8.01 3.96 16.81
N ARG A 47 9.04 3.81 17.67
CA ARG A 47 9.69 2.51 17.91
C ARG A 47 8.72 1.45 18.46
N GLN A 48 7.88 1.84 19.43
CA GLN A 48 6.84 0.94 19.97
C GLN A 48 5.86 0.49 18.90
N ARG A 49 5.41 1.41 18.04
CA ARG A 49 4.53 1.08 16.91
C ARG A 49 5.22 0.17 15.90
N PHE A 50 6.50 0.37 15.60
CA PHE A 50 7.27 -0.51 14.71
C PHE A 50 7.31 -1.94 15.25
N MET A 51 7.54 -2.13 16.55
CA MET A 51 7.47 -3.45 17.18
C MET A 51 6.06 -4.04 17.08
N GLY A 52 5.03 -3.24 17.34
CA GLY A 52 3.64 -3.68 17.25
C GLY A 52 3.24 -4.14 15.86
N VAL A 53 3.51 -3.34 14.83
CA VAL A 53 3.17 -3.71 13.45
C VAL A 53 4.01 -4.90 12.97
N GLY A 54 5.26 -5.02 13.42
CA GLY A 54 6.10 -6.19 13.13
C GLY A 54 5.52 -7.48 13.71
N LEU A 55 5.10 -7.45 14.97
CA LEU A 55 4.39 -8.57 15.61
C LEU A 55 3.08 -8.88 14.89
N SER A 56 2.33 -7.86 14.47
CA SER A 56 1.10 -8.05 13.71
C SER A 56 1.34 -8.74 12.36
N CYS A 57 2.41 -8.41 11.65
CA CYS A 57 2.79 -9.09 10.41
C CYS A 57 3.09 -10.58 10.65
N ILE A 58 3.84 -10.89 11.71
CA ILE A 58 4.14 -12.27 12.11
C ILE A 58 2.84 -13.03 12.45
N LEU A 59 2.01 -12.47 13.33
CA LEU A 59 0.74 -13.07 13.73
C LEU A 59 -0.20 -13.26 12.54
N SER A 60 -0.29 -12.28 11.64
CA SER A 60 -1.11 -12.36 10.42
C SER A 60 -0.65 -13.50 9.50
N THR A 61 0.66 -13.71 9.40
CA THR A 61 1.26 -14.80 8.62
C THR A 61 0.97 -16.17 9.26
N ILE A 62 1.04 -16.25 10.60
CA ILE A 62 0.67 -17.45 11.35
C ILE A 62 -0.82 -17.76 11.19
N VAL A 63 -1.70 -16.76 11.29
CA VAL A 63 -3.14 -16.91 11.09
C VAL A 63 -3.42 -17.44 9.68
N LEU A 64 -2.80 -16.86 8.65
CA LEU A 64 -2.90 -17.34 7.27
C LEU A 64 -2.50 -18.83 7.17
N TYR A 65 -1.33 -19.19 7.70
CA TYR A 65 -0.83 -20.57 7.70
C TYR A 65 -1.80 -21.55 8.40
N VAL A 66 -2.27 -21.19 9.60
CA VAL A 66 -3.18 -22.02 10.40
C VAL A 66 -4.52 -22.21 9.70
N LEU A 67 -5.07 -21.15 9.10
CA LEU A 67 -6.35 -21.22 8.38
C LEU A 67 -6.30 -22.22 7.23
N PHE A 68 -5.24 -22.18 6.41
CA PHE A 68 -5.07 -23.14 5.32
C PHE A 68 -4.77 -24.55 5.84
N ALA A 69 -3.95 -24.70 6.88
CA ALA A 69 -3.67 -25.99 7.49
C ALA A 69 -4.93 -26.65 8.07
N TYR A 70 -5.82 -25.88 8.70
CA TYR A 70 -7.09 -26.35 9.27
C TYR A 70 -8.03 -26.89 8.18
N LYS A 71 -8.02 -26.29 6.98
CA LYS A 71 -8.76 -26.78 5.81
C LYS A 71 -8.05 -27.93 5.05
N GLY A 72 -7.10 -28.60 5.69
CA GLY A 72 -6.36 -29.73 5.11
C GLY A 72 -5.33 -29.33 4.05
N ARG A 73 -5.03 -28.03 3.91
CA ARG A 73 -4.04 -27.49 2.96
C ARG A 73 -2.79 -27.04 3.71
N LYS A 74 -2.07 -27.99 4.33
CA LYS A 74 -0.76 -27.70 4.94
C LYS A 74 0.21 -27.22 3.86
N GLN A 75 0.86 -26.10 4.12
CA GLN A 75 1.78 -25.45 3.18
C GLN A 75 3.21 -25.59 3.68
N THR A 76 4.16 -25.79 2.78
CA THR A 76 5.57 -25.53 3.09
C THR A 76 5.80 -24.02 3.21
N LEU A 77 6.92 -23.60 3.80
CA LEU A 77 7.30 -22.18 3.86
C LEU A 77 7.40 -21.56 2.46
N SER A 78 7.92 -22.31 1.48
CA SER A 78 7.99 -21.86 0.09
C SER A 78 6.62 -21.67 -0.55
N GLN A 79 5.65 -22.56 -0.26
CA GLN A 79 4.28 -22.43 -0.74
C GLN A 79 3.55 -21.26 -0.09
N LEU A 80 3.74 -21.04 1.21
CA LEU A 80 3.20 -19.88 1.93
C LEU A 80 3.78 -18.58 1.37
N ALA A 81 5.11 -18.51 1.19
CA ALA A 81 5.76 -17.37 0.58
C ALA A 81 5.23 -17.09 -0.84
N TRP A 82 5.05 -18.14 -1.65
CA TRP A 82 4.47 -18.01 -2.99
C TRP A 82 3.04 -17.46 -2.95
N LEU A 83 2.20 -17.93 -2.01
CA LEU A 83 0.85 -17.41 -1.77
C LEU A 83 0.83 -15.97 -1.25
N MET A 84 1.89 -15.52 -0.60
CA MET A 84 2.01 -14.14 -0.15
C MET A 84 2.55 -13.22 -1.25
N GLY A 85 2.84 -13.77 -2.44
CA GLY A 85 3.50 -13.04 -3.53
C GLY A 85 4.96 -12.71 -3.26
N LEU A 86 5.59 -13.43 -2.31
CA LEU A 86 7.03 -13.38 -2.02
C LEU A 86 7.76 -14.32 -2.99
N ARG A 87 7.81 -13.89 -4.24
CA ARG A 87 8.32 -14.65 -5.39
C ARG A 87 9.55 -13.96 -5.98
N ILE A 88 10.53 -14.76 -6.39
CA ILE A 88 11.79 -14.28 -7.00
C ILE A 88 11.70 -14.35 -8.54
N ASP A 89 10.95 -15.30 -9.07
CA ASP A 89 10.66 -15.39 -10.49
C ASP A 89 9.94 -14.12 -10.97
N HIS A 90 10.30 -13.56 -12.13
CA HIS A 90 9.70 -12.33 -12.66
C HIS A 90 9.77 -11.08 -11.73
N LEU A 91 10.51 -11.11 -10.62
CA LEU A 91 10.52 -10.04 -9.61
C LEU A 91 10.85 -8.65 -10.20
N LEU A 92 11.81 -8.60 -11.13
CA LEU A 92 12.25 -7.36 -11.76
C LEU A 92 11.10 -6.69 -12.54
N ILE A 93 10.46 -7.43 -13.44
CA ILE A 93 9.35 -6.92 -14.25
C ILE A 93 8.12 -6.62 -13.36
N SER A 94 7.84 -7.47 -12.38
CA SER A 94 6.77 -7.29 -11.39
C SER A 94 6.95 -6.08 -10.47
N THR A 95 8.15 -5.50 -10.44
CA THR A 95 8.45 -4.28 -9.68
C THR A 95 8.48 -3.06 -10.59
N ILE A 96 9.22 -3.15 -11.71
CA ILE A 96 9.45 -2.02 -12.62
C ILE A 96 8.18 -1.63 -13.36
N CYS A 97 7.44 -2.57 -13.95
CA CYS A 97 6.25 -2.22 -14.74
C CYS A 97 5.15 -1.55 -13.90
N PRO A 98 4.78 -2.07 -12.71
CA PRO A 98 3.88 -1.36 -11.80
C PRO A 98 4.40 0.01 -11.35
N LEU A 99 5.71 0.15 -11.11
CA LEU A 99 6.31 1.43 -10.76
C LEU A 99 6.22 2.44 -11.91
N ILE A 100 6.55 2.05 -13.14
CA ILE A 100 6.43 2.92 -14.32
C ILE A 100 4.97 3.30 -14.55
N LEU A 101 4.05 2.34 -14.42
CA LEU A 101 2.62 2.61 -14.53
C LEU A 101 2.21 3.65 -13.48
N THR A 102 2.59 3.47 -12.21
CA THR A 102 2.32 4.44 -11.15
C THR A 102 2.97 5.79 -11.45
N ALA A 103 4.23 5.83 -11.87
CA ALA A 103 4.94 7.05 -12.21
C ALA A 103 4.29 7.80 -13.38
N SER A 104 3.68 7.09 -14.34
CA SER A 104 2.93 7.72 -15.44
C SER A 104 1.74 8.53 -14.92
N LEU A 105 1.01 8.02 -13.92
CA LEU A 105 -0.07 8.77 -13.26
C LEU A 105 0.46 10.05 -12.59
N PHE A 106 1.69 10.01 -12.09
CA PHE A 106 2.38 11.13 -11.44
C PHE A 106 3.23 11.99 -12.38
N LEU A 107 3.08 11.84 -13.71
CA LEU A 107 3.85 12.61 -14.69
C LEU A 107 3.71 14.13 -14.47
N GLY A 108 2.51 14.60 -14.11
CA GLY A 108 2.24 15.98 -13.74
C GLY A 108 3.16 16.51 -12.63
N PRO A 109 3.03 15.99 -11.39
CA PRO A 109 3.92 16.33 -10.27
C PRO A 109 5.42 16.11 -10.56
N LEU A 110 5.79 15.08 -11.32
CA LEU A 110 7.19 14.85 -11.72
C LEU A 110 7.73 15.98 -12.59
N VAL A 111 6.95 16.43 -13.58
CA VAL A 111 7.34 17.56 -14.45
C VAL A 111 7.44 18.86 -13.65
N VAL A 112 6.50 19.14 -12.75
CA VAL A 112 6.56 20.32 -11.87
C VAL A 112 7.84 20.31 -11.04
N ASN A 113 8.12 19.20 -10.33
CA ASN A 113 9.33 19.06 -9.53
C ASN A 113 10.60 19.15 -10.38
N GLY A 114 10.58 18.61 -11.61
CA GLY A 114 11.71 18.65 -12.53
C GLY A 114 12.03 20.05 -13.04
N VAL A 115 11.01 20.82 -13.40
CA VAL A 115 11.16 22.22 -13.83
C VAL A 115 11.61 23.11 -12.67
N GLU A 116 11.13 22.83 -11.45
CA GLU A 116 11.55 23.52 -10.23
C GLU A 116 12.91 23.05 -9.69
N GLY A 117 13.55 22.08 -10.35
CA GLY A 117 14.89 21.60 -10.01
C GLY A 117 14.96 20.79 -8.71
N ARG A 118 13.83 20.21 -8.27
CA ARG A 118 13.68 19.48 -6.99
C ARG A 118 13.84 17.96 -7.11
N LEU A 119 13.91 17.41 -8.32
CA LEU A 119 14.13 15.96 -8.51
C LEU A 119 15.55 15.56 -8.09
N PRO A 120 15.78 14.26 -7.81
CA PRO A 120 17.12 13.75 -7.52
C PRO A 120 18.13 14.20 -8.59
N PHE A 121 19.33 14.54 -8.14
CA PHE A 121 20.47 15.02 -8.93
C PHE A 121 20.29 16.39 -9.61
N GLN A 122 19.26 17.17 -9.25
CA GLN A 122 19.06 18.53 -9.75
C GLN A 122 19.61 19.62 -8.82
N ARG A 123 19.65 20.86 -9.32
CA ARG A 123 20.26 22.02 -8.65
C ARG A 123 19.73 22.29 -7.24
N ASN A 124 18.43 22.10 -7.00
CA ASN A 124 17.80 22.37 -5.70
C ASN A 124 17.68 21.09 -4.85
N TRP A 125 18.21 19.95 -5.33
CA TRP A 125 18.23 18.72 -4.58
C TRP A 125 19.48 18.63 -3.70
N THR A 126 19.27 18.68 -2.40
CA THR A 126 20.38 18.61 -1.43
C THR A 126 20.50 17.21 -0.85
N TRP A 127 21.60 16.52 -1.19
CA TRP A 127 21.94 15.20 -0.63
C TRP A 127 21.97 15.20 0.90
N ARG A 128 22.54 16.25 1.51
CA ARG A 128 22.68 16.34 2.96
C ARG A 128 21.34 16.50 3.69
N GLY A 129 20.39 17.27 3.16
CA GLY A 129 19.07 17.40 3.76
C GLY A 129 18.28 16.10 3.60
N HIS A 130 18.03 15.67 2.36
CA HIS A 130 17.10 14.57 2.13
C HIS A 130 17.61 13.20 2.58
N VAL A 131 18.89 12.86 2.40
CA VAL A 131 19.40 11.51 2.71
C VAL A 131 19.83 11.37 4.18
N GLN A 132 20.40 12.42 4.79
CA GLN A 132 20.77 12.36 6.21
C GLN A 132 19.53 12.46 7.11
N ASP A 133 18.53 13.25 6.72
CA ASP A 133 17.24 13.27 7.41
C ASP A 133 16.51 11.94 7.21
N PHE A 134 16.53 11.36 5.99
CA PHE A 134 15.97 10.02 5.76
C PHE A 134 16.62 8.94 6.64
N ALA A 135 17.95 8.94 6.77
CA ALA A 135 18.66 7.94 7.56
C ALA A 135 18.44 8.07 9.07
N LYS A 136 18.24 9.29 9.58
CA LYS A 136 18.16 9.56 11.04
C LYS A 136 16.73 9.75 11.54
N ASP A 137 15.79 10.15 10.69
CA ASP A 137 14.43 10.44 11.08
C ASP A 137 13.51 9.21 10.99
N LEU A 138 13.11 8.71 12.16
CA LEU A 138 12.17 7.60 12.27
C LEU A 138 10.80 7.91 11.66
N ARG A 139 10.39 9.18 11.59
CA ARG A 139 9.15 9.59 10.92
C ARG A 139 9.25 9.37 9.42
N THR A 140 10.40 9.67 8.83
CA THR A 140 10.67 9.43 7.42
C THR A 140 10.67 7.93 7.10
N TRP A 141 11.35 7.10 7.91
CA TRP A 141 11.29 5.64 7.80
C TRP A 141 9.87 5.09 7.92
N ARG A 142 9.09 5.58 8.88
CA ARG A 142 7.69 5.20 9.08
C ARG A 142 6.86 5.46 7.83
N THR A 143 7.03 6.65 7.26
CA THR A 143 6.15 7.16 6.20
C THR A 143 6.49 6.56 4.84
N TYR A 144 7.78 6.45 4.52
CA TYR A 144 8.22 6.02 3.19
C TYR A 144 8.59 4.55 3.08
N PHE A 145 8.80 3.83 4.19
CA PHE A 145 9.23 2.43 4.11
C PHE A 145 8.40 1.49 4.97
N VAL A 146 8.45 1.66 6.30
CA VAL A 146 7.82 0.72 7.23
C VAL A 146 6.32 0.65 7.01
N GLY A 147 5.63 1.80 6.91
CA GLY A 147 4.19 1.87 6.68
C GLY A 147 3.76 1.11 5.42
N PRO A 148 4.26 1.48 4.22
CA PRO A 148 3.96 0.75 2.99
C PRO A 148 4.20 -0.76 3.09
N VAL A 149 5.36 -1.18 3.60
CA VAL A 149 5.72 -2.60 3.68
C VAL A 149 4.74 -3.38 4.56
N VAL A 150 4.44 -2.89 5.77
CA VAL A 150 3.57 -3.62 6.71
C VAL A 150 2.10 -3.60 6.27
N GLU A 151 1.66 -2.51 5.65
CA GLU A 151 0.30 -2.41 5.10
C GLU A 151 0.14 -3.37 3.91
N GLU A 152 1.05 -3.37 2.94
CA GLU A 152 0.96 -4.33 1.83
C GLU A 152 1.10 -5.78 2.31
N TRP A 153 1.95 -6.05 3.31
CA TRP A 153 2.09 -7.39 3.89
C TRP A 153 0.76 -7.93 4.43
N VAL A 154 0.07 -7.17 5.28
CA VAL A 154 -1.18 -7.66 5.89
C VAL A 154 -2.33 -7.63 4.88
N PHE A 155 -2.54 -6.50 4.21
CA PHE A 155 -3.74 -6.29 3.40
C PHE A 155 -3.68 -6.97 2.04
N ARG A 156 -2.48 -7.22 1.48
CA ARG A 156 -2.32 -7.90 0.18
C ARG A 156 -1.83 -9.31 0.41
N ALA A 157 -0.66 -9.46 1.03
CA ALA A 157 -0.02 -10.76 1.17
C ALA A 157 -0.81 -11.75 2.04
N CYS A 158 -1.54 -11.29 3.07
CA CYS A 158 -2.34 -12.16 3.93
C CYS A 158 -3.82 -12.22 3.55
N MET A 159 -4.47 -11.07 3.31
CA MET A 159 -5.93 -11.04 3.11
C MET A 159 -6.37 -11.51 1.71
N ILE A 160 -5.67 -11.10 0.64
CA ILE A 160 -6.07 -11.47 -0.72
C ILE A 160 -6.06 -12.99 -0.95
N PRO A 161 -5.05 -13.77 -0.50
CA PRO A 161 -5.07 -15.22 -0.65
C PRO A 161 -6.26 -15.88 0.04
N VAL A 162 -6.65 -15.39 1.22
CA VAL A 162 -7.81 -15.90 1.97
C VAL A 162 -9.12 -15.60 1.23
N MET A 163 -9.30 -14.37 0.73
CA MET A 163 -10.50 -14.02 -0.05
C MET A 163 -10.55 -14.76 -1.39
N TYR A 164 -9.43 -14.91 -2.08
CA TYR A 164 -9.35 -15.69 -3.31
C TYR A 164 -9.71 -17.16 -3.08
N ALA A 165 -9.14 -17.76 -2.02
CA ALA A 165 -9.48 -19.11 -1.58
C ALA A 165 -10.94 -19.23 -1.09
N GLY A 166 -11.57 -18.14 -0.66
CA GLY A 166 -13.00 -18.05 -0.35
C GLY A 166 -13.93 -18.05 -1.55
N GLY A 167 -13.39 -18.00 -2.78
CA GLY A 167 -14.18 -18.00 -4.02
C GLY A 167 -14.82 -16.65 -4.35
N TRP A 168 -14.33 -15.56 -3.77
CA TRP A 168 -14.77 -14.21 -4.11
C TRP A 168 -14.42 -13.85 -5.56
N SER A 169 -15.25 -13.01 -6.19
CA SER A 169 -14.93 -12.47 -7.52
C SER A 169 -13.70 -11.58 -7.45
N LYS A 170 -12.92 -11.53 -8.55
CA LYS A 170 -11.70 -10.70 -8.64
C LYS A 170 -12.00 -9.23 -8.29
N SER A 171 -13.10 -8.68 -8.80
CA SER A 171 -13.57 -7.33 -8.48
C SER A 171 -13.97 -7.19 -7.01
N GLY A 172 -14.64 -8.20 -6.43
CA GLY A 172 -15.00 -8.19 -5.01
C GLY A 172 -13.78 -8.13 -4.10
N ILE A 173 -12.73 -8.90 -4.40
CA ILE A 173 -11.46 -8.87 -3.67
C ILE A 173 -10.82 -7.48 -3.75
N ILE A 174 -10.73 -6.90 -4.95
CA ILE A 174 -10.15 -5.57 -5.19
C ILE A 174 -10.92 -4.51 -4.41
N LEU A 175 -12.26 -4.56 -4.39
CA LEU A 175 -13.08 -3.52 -3.80
C LEU A 175 -13.20 -3.63 -2.28
N ILE A 176 -13.29 -4.85 -1.72
CA ILE A 176 -13.60 -5.07 -0.30
C ILE A 176 -12.35 -5.03 0.58
N THR A 177 -11.22 -5.59 0.15
CA THR A 177 -10.00 -5.63 0.98
C THR A 177 -9.57 -4.23 1.46
N PRO A 178 -9.61 -3.17 0.64
CA PRO A 178 -9.19 -1.84 1.09
C PRO A 178 -10.25 -1.13 1.92
N LEU A 179 -11.53 -1.50 1.77
CA LEU A 179 -12.60 -0.97 2.62
C LEU A 179 -12.47 -1.47 4.07
N LEU A 180 -12.06 -2.72 4.28
CA LEU A 180 -11.75 -3.23 5.61
C LEU A 180 -10.62 -2.42 6.26
N PHE A 181 -9.57 -2.09 5.50
CA PHE A 181 -8.50 -1.21 5.96
C PHE A 181 -9.00 0.21 6.31
N GLY A 182 -9.79 0.82 5.42
CA GLY A 182 -10.34 2.17 5.60
C GLY A 182 -11.29 2.28 6.81
N ALA A 183 -12.20 1.32 6.97
CA ALA A 183 -13.14 1.25 8.10
C ALA A 183 -12.40 1.15 9.44
N GLY A 184 -11.28 0.43 9.46
CA GLY A 184 -10.40 0.32 10.62
C GLY A 184 -9.83 1.65 11.11
N LYS A 185 -9.38 2.49 10.16
CA LYS A 185 -8.87 3.84 10.46
C LYS A 185 -9.99 4.75 11.00
N PHE A 186 -11.23 4.57 10.55
CA PHE A 186 -12.38 5.31 11.05
C PHE A 186 -12.64 5.04 12.52
N ILE A 187 -12.67 3.75 12.92
CA ILE A 187 -12.89 3.34 14.31
C ILE A 187 -11.79 3.90 15.22
N GLY A 188 -10.52 3.78 14.82
CA GLY A 188 -9.39 4.30 15.62
C GLY A 188 -9.34 5.82 15.76
N CYS A 189 -9.90 6.58 14.82
CA CYS A 189 -10.02 8.04 14.92
C CYS A 189 -11.12 8.47 15.89
N THR A 190 -12.19 7.69 16.07
CA THR A 190 -13.26 8.02 17.02
C THR A 190 -12.87 7.85 18.49
N GLU A 191 -11.85 7.03 18.77
CA GLU A 191 -11.35 6.80 20.14
C GLU A 191 -10.37 7.89 20.62
N GLY A 192 -9.72 8.61 19.69
CA GLY A 192 -8.94 9.81 20.00
C GLY A 192 -9.84 11.03 19.93
N HIS A 193 -9.83 11.89 20.95
CA HIS A 193 -10.70 13.09 21.02
C HIS A 193 -10.39 14.18 19.95
N GLU A 194 -9.67 13.84 18.89
CA GLU A 194 -9.44 14.68 17.71
C GLU A 194 -10.65 14.52 16.79
N ARG A 195 -11.60 15.46 16.84
CA ARG A 195 -12.66 15.53 15.81
C ARG A 195 -11.97 15.76 14.46
N PRO A 196 -11.98 14.80 13.52
CA PRO A 196 -11.37 15.05 12.23
C PRO A 196 -12.20 16.14 11.53
N LEU A 197 -11.53 17.21 11.08
CA LEU A 197 -12.13 18.15 10.14
C LEU A 197 -12.61 17.32 8.93
N LEU A 198 -13.92 17.28 8.72
CA LEU A 198 -14.59 16.30 7.85
C LEU A 198 -14.07 16.34 6.40
N GLU A 199 -13.66 17.51 5.92
CA GLU A 199 -13.23 17.77 4.54
C GLU A 199 -11.86 17.12 4.21
N PRO A 200 -10.72 17.47 4.86
CA PRO A 200 -9.44 16.82 4.59
C PRO A 200 -9.44 15.33 4.91
N TYR A 201 -10.33 14.88 5.80
CA TYR A 201 -10.48 13.47 6.13
C TYR A 201 -11.17 12.67 5.01
N LYS A 202 -12.17 13.24 4.32
CA LYS A 202 -12.83 12.61 3.15
C LYS A 202 -11.87 12.46 1.98
N GLU A 203 -11.04 13.48 1.71
CA GLU A 203 -10.02 13.43 0.66
C GLU A 203 -8.95 12.38 0.96
N LEU A 204 -8.53 12.29 2.22
CA LEU A 204 -7.60 11.24 2.67
C LEU A 204 -8.21 9.84 2.59
N LEU A 205 -9.49 9.68 2.96
CA LEU A 205 -10.18 8.38 2.93
C LEU A 205 -10.47 7.91 1.50
N SER A 206 -10.90 8.83 0.62
CA SER A 206 -11.13 8.53 -0.80
C SER A 206 -9.84 8.18 -1.51
N TYR A 207 -8.76 8.93 -1.27
CA TYR A 207 -7.45 8.60 -1.81
C TYR A 207 -6.91 7.27 -1.30
N THR A 208 -6.98 7.01 0.02
CA THR A 208 -6.51 5.74 0.58
C THR A 208 -7.33 4.54 0.11
N THR A 209 -8.62 4.73 -0.16
CA THR A 209 -9.49 3.68 -0.74
C THR A 209 -9.14 3.43 -2.21
N LEU A 210 -9.03 4.48 -3.03
CA LEU A 210 -8.67 4.37 -4.45
C LEU A 210 -7.28 3.76 -4.64
N PHE A 211 -6.30 4.27 -3.87
CA PHE A 211 -4.95 3.72 -3.85
C PHE A 211 -4.96 2.25 -3.41
N GLY A 212 -5.78 1.94 -2.41
CA GLY A 212 -5.91 0.57 -1.94
C GLY A 212 -6.52 -0.38 -2.96
N TRP A 213 -7.49 0.07 -3.77
CA TRP A 213 -8.01 -0.68 -4.92
C TRP A 213 -6.92 -0.91 -5.95
N TYR A 214 -6.13 0.13 -6.25
CA TYR A 214 -5.02 0.05 -7.20
C TYR A 214 -3.95 -0.97 -6.78
N THR A 215 -3.47 -0.94 -5.53
CA THR A 215 -2.47 -1.92 -5.07
C THR A 215 -3.01 -3.34 -5.00
N SER A 216 -4.29 -3.51 -4.67
CA SER A 216 -4.96 -4.82 -4.72
C SER A 216 -5.09 -5.33 -6.15
N PHE A 217 -5.39 -4.45 -7.10
CA PHE A 217 -5.37 -4.74 -8.53
C PHE A 217 -3.97 -5.16 -8.99
N LEU A 218 -2.93 -4.38 -8.66
CA LEU A 218 -1.53 -4.71 -8.97
C LEU A 218 -1.13 -6.08 -8.42
N PHE A 219 -1.45 -6.37 -7.15
CA PHE A 219 -1.14 -7.66 -6.52
C PHE A 219 -1.88 -8.81 -7.21
N MET A 220 -3.18 -8.65 -7.49
CA MET A 220 -3.99 -9.67 -8.15
C MET A 220 -3.51 -9.95 -9.58
N ARG A 221 -3.09 -8.92 -10.32
CA ARG A 221 -2.64 -9.04 -11.72
C ARG A 221 -1.22 -9.60 -11.84
N THR A 222 -0.31 -9.19 -10.95
CA THR A 222 1.09 -9.63 -10.99
C THR A 222 1.33 -10.89 -10.17
N GLY A 223 0.62 -11.08 -9.05
CA GLY A 223 0.93 -12.12 -8.07
C GLY A 223 2.18 -11.83 -7.24
N HIS A 224 2.67 -10.59 -7.22
CA HIS A 224 3.87 -10.17 -6.50
C HIS A 224 3.56 -9.07 -5.49
N LEU A 225 4.17 -9.14 -4.32
CA LEU A 225 4.06 -8.11 -3.30
C LEU A 225 4.92 -6.87 -3.59
N ALA A 226 6.03 -7.05 -4.32
CA ALA A 226 7.03 -6.00 -4.56
C ALA A 226 6.45 -4.82 -5.37
N GLY A 227 5.71 -5.08 -6.44
CA GLY A 227 5.10 -4.03 -7.28
C GLY A 227 4.16 -3.09 -6.52
N PRO A 228 3.13 -3.61 -5.83
CA PRO A 228 2.28 -2.82 -4.94
C PRO A 228 3.08 -2.04 -3.89
N THR A 229 4.04 -2.69 -3.22
CA THR A 229 4.85 -2.06 -2.17
C THR A 229 5.67 -0.89 -2.69
N VAL A 230 6.41 -1.07 -3.78
CA VAL A 230 7.25 -0.01 -4.35
C VAL A 230 6.39 1.13 -4.92
N SER A 231 5.23 0.80 -5.50
CA SER A 231 4.27 1.80 -5.95
C SER A 231 3.72 2.62 -4.77
N HIS A 232 3.47 1.98 -3.63
CA HIS A 232 3.05 2.65 -2.40
C HIS A 232 4.14 3.56 -1.84
N VAL A 233 5.38 3.08 -1.75
CA VAL A 233 6.54 3.91 -1.36
C VAL A 233 6.63 5.14 -2.27
N PHE A 234 6.52 4.95 -3.58
CA PHE A 234 6.55 6.04 -4.55
C PHE A 234 5.42 7.05 -4.35
N CYS A 235 4.18 6.59 -4.18
CA CYS A 235 3.04 7.47 -3.90
C CYS A 235 3.23 8.26 -2.60
N ASN A 236 3.79 7.65 -1.56
CA ASN A 236 4.06 8.37 -0.31
C ASN A 236 5.14 9.44 -0.48
N ILE A 237 6.17 9.18 -1.29
CA ILE A 237 7.21 10.16 -1.61
C ILE A 237 6.63 11.33 -2.42
N MET A 238 5.78 11.05 -3.41
CA MET A 238 5.19 12.08 -4.27
C MET A 238 4.08 12.88 -3.58
N GLY A 239 3.40 12.28 -2.60
CA GLY A 239 2.22 12.88 -1.95
C GLY A 239 0.99 12.87 -2.85
N LEU A 240 -0.05 13.61 -2.45
CA LEU A 240 -1.24 13.79 -3.29
C LEU A 240 -0.90 14.66 -4.51
N PRO A 241 -1.36 14.30 -5.73
CA PRO A 241 -1.21 15.17 -6.89
C PRO A 241 -1.87 16.53 -6.65
N ASP A 242 -1.08 17.60 -6.57
CA ASP A 242 -1.60 18.96 -6.48
C ASP A 242 -2.09 19.41 -7.87
N PHE A 243 -3.36 19.17 -8.18
CA PHE A 243 -3.97 19.65 -9.42
C PHE A 243 -4.03 21.19 -9.49
N GLY A 244 -3.99 21.88 -8.34
CA GLY A 244 -3.88 23.34 -8.28
C GLY A 244 -2.57 23.83 -8.89
N ALA A 245 -1.47 23.09 -8.73
CA ALA A 245 -0.18 23.42 -9.35
C ALA A 245 -0.25 23.53 -10.88
N ALA A 246 -1.11 22.73 -11.53
CA ALA A 246 -1.32 22.81 -12.98
C ALA A 246 -2.03 24.11 -13.42
N LEU A 247 -2.78 24.74 -12.51
CA LEU A 247 -3.55 25.96 -12.77
C LEU A 247 -2.84 27.24 -12.30
N ARG A 248 -1.78 27.13 -11.49
CA ARG A 248 -1.03 28.29 -10.98
C ARG A 248 -0.45 29.12 -12.14
N PRO A 249 -0.53 30.46 -12.07
CA PRO A 249 0.14 31.34 -13.03
C PRO A 249 1.65 31.07 -13.06
N SER A 250 2.13 30.55 -14.19
CA SER A 250 3.54 30.23 -14.43
C SER A 250 3.84 30.27 -15.92
N ARG A 251 5.08 30.59 -16.30
CA ARG A 251 5.57 30.46 -17.67
C ARG A 251 5.39 29.04 -18.23
N TYR A 252 5.38 28.03 -17.35
CA TYR A 252 5.27 26.61 -17.71
C TYR A 252 3.85 26.06 -17.54
N ARG A 253 2.83 26.90 -17.33
CA ARG A 253 1.45 26.47 -17.06
C ARG A 253 0.93 25.46 -18.09
N ASN A 254 1.14 25.71 -19.39
CA ASN A 254 0.67 24.81 -20.45
C ASN A 254 1.40 23.46 -20.41
N VAL A 255 2.69 23.45 -20.05
CA VAL A 255 3.49 22.23 -19.89
C VAL A 255 2.97 21.42 -18.70
N TYR A 256 2.65 22.09 -17.58
CA TYR A 256 2.08 21.44 -16.40
C TYR A 256 0.69 20.87 -16.71
N ALA A 257 -0.23 21.66 -17.28
CA ALA A 257 -1.55 21.14 -17.63
C ALA A 257 -1.48 19.94 -18.60
N ALA A 258 -0.61 20.02 -19.62
CA ALA A 258 -0.39 18.92 -20.55
C ALA A 258 0.19 17.68 -19.86
N SER A 259 1.16 17.82 -18.95
CA SER A 259 1.77 16.68 -18.28
C SER A 259 0.81 15.94 -17.34
N TYR A 260 -0.13 16.63 -16.70
CA TYR A 260 -1.20 15.99 -15.91
C TYR A 260 -2.16 15.21 -16.82
N LEU A 261 -2.60 15.79 -17.94
CA LEU A 261 -3.49 15.11 -18.89
C LEU A 261 -2.82 13.90 -19.54
N LEU A 262 -1.57 14.05 -19.98
CA LEU A 262 -0.77 12.97 -20.54
C LEU A 262 -0.51 11.88 -19.51
N GLY A 263 -0.29 12.24 -18.24
CA GLY A 263 -0.10 11.27 -17.17
C GLY A 263 -1.34 10.39 -16.95
N ILE A 264 -2.51 11.00 -16.85
CA ILE A 264 -3.79 10.28 -16.71
C ILE A 264 -4.06 9.41 -17.94
N THR A 265 -3.91 9.97 -19.15
CA THR A 265 -4.15 9.25 -20.41
C THR A 265 -3.16 8.09 -20.61
N GLY A 266 -1.88 8.32 -20.27
CA GLY A 266 -0.85 7.29 -20.31
C GLY A 266 -1.14 6.17 -19.32
N PHE A 267 -1.52 6.51 -18.08
CA PHE A 267 -1.90 5.53 -17.07
C PHE A 267 -3.08 4.66 -17.54
N THR A 268 -4.16 5.26 -18.05
CA THR A 268 -5.35 4.51 -18.48
C THR A 268 -5.05 3.59 -19.66
N TYR A 269 -4.25 4.04 -20.63
CA TYR A 269 -3.83 3.23 -21.76
C TYR A 269 -2.90 2.07 -21.35
N LEU A 270 -1.95 2.32 -20.46
CA LEU A 270 -0.96 1.33 -20.03
C LEU A 270 -1.47 0.38 -18.95
N LEU A 271 -2.57 0.70 -18.25
CA LEU A 271 -3.07 -0.02 -17.08
C LEU A 271 -3.14 -1.52 -17.30
N PHE A 272 -3.79 -1.97 -18.38
CA PHE A 272 -3.93 -3.40 -18.67
C PHE A 272 -2.71 -4.00 -19.36
N ALA A 273 -2.02 -3.22 -20.20
CA ALA A 273 -0.81 -3.67 -20.90
C ALA A 273 0.31 -4.01 -19.91
N PHE A 274 0.62 -3.10 -19.00
CA PHE A 274 1.69 -3.27 -18.00
C PHE A 274 1.28 -4.16 -16.83
N THR A 275 0.03 -4.60 -16.77
CA THR A 275 -0.44 -5.58 -15.76
C THR A 275 -0.92 -6.87 -16.40
N THR A 276 -0.38 -7.23 -17.57
CA THR A 276 -0.71 -8.49 -18.25
C THR A 276 -0.22 -9.69 -17.41
N PRO A 277 -1.10 -10.59 -16.90
CA PRO A 277 -0.71 -11.59 -15.92
C PRO A 277 0.28 -12.64 -16.44
N SER A 278 0.29 -12.89 -17.75
CA SER A 278 1.22 -13.85 -18.37
C SER A 278 2.69 -13.42 -18.25
N TRP A 279 2.97 -12.13 -18.13
CA TRP A 279 4.33 -11.62 -17.95
C TRP A 279 4.91 -11.91 -16.56
N TYR A 280 4.04 -12.24 -15.60
CA TYR A 280 4.35 -12.37 -14.18
C TYR A 280 4.14 -13.80 -13.65
N GLY A 281 3.88 -14.77 -14.53
CA GLY A 281 3.60 -16.15 -14.12
C GLY A 281 2.30 -16.28 -13.30
N GLY A 282 1.26 -15.57 -13.75
CA GLY A 282 -0.09 -15.40 -13.16
C GLY A 282 -0.50 -16.34 -12.01
N ALA A 283 -0.77 -15.75 -10.83
CA ALA A 283 -1.20 -16.49 -9.64
C ALA A 283 -2.70 -16.37 -9.32
N TYR A 284 -3.27 -15.16 -9.42
CA TYR A 284 -4.66 -14.84 -9.05
C TYR A 284 -5.51 -14.39 -10.24
N TRP A 285 -4.89 -14.28 -11.42
CA TRP A 285 -5.55 -13.79 -12.62
C TRP A 285 -5.14 -14.64 -13.82
N THR A 286 -5.91 -15.71 -14.02
CA THR A 286 -6.01 -16.43 -15.28
C THR A 286 -7.27 -16.00 -16.03
#